data_AF-A0A3D1YFX3-F1
#
_entry.id   AF-A0A3D1YFX3-F1
#
_cell.length_a   1.000
_cell.length_b   1.000
_cell.length_c   1.000
_cell.angle_alpha   90.00
_cell.angle_beta   90.00
_cell.angle_gamma   90.00
#
_symmetry.space_group_name_H-M   'P 1'
#
loop_
_entity.id
_entity.type
_entity.pdbx_description
1 polymer ?
#
loop_
_entity_poly.entity_id
_entity_poly.type
_entity_poly.pdbx_seq_one_letter_code
_entity_poly.pdbx_strand_id
1 'polypeptide(L)'
;MKDKSKISALVCVDSARCLWKSTNGKGPLDILWELKQLYDNDDKVTISPCRCIFGCTYGPRVDLINHDTKEKNLYGSIQGIFEISVRGKVTINQLPQDLNKLIG
;
A
#
# COMPACT_ATOMS: atom_id res chain seq x y z
N MET A 1 -3.93 -26.11 9.60
CA MET A 1 -3.43 -24.73 9.77
C MET A 1 -3.64 -24.03 8.43
N LYS A 2 -4.41 -22.95 8.35
CA LYS A 2 -4.49 -22.15 7.12
C LYS A 2 -3.09 -21.54 6.91
N ASP A 3 -2.49 -21.78 5.75
CA ASP A 3 -1.23 -21.12 5.39
C ASP A 3 -1.39 -19.61 5.57
N LYS A 4 -0.47 -19.00 6.30
CA LYS A 4 -0.46 -17.55 6.47
C LYS A 4 -0.09 -16.95 5.12
N SER A 5 -0.84 -15.94 4.69
CA SER A 5 -0.50 -15.20 3.48
C SER A 5 0.93 -14.68 3.54
N LYS A 6 1.69 -14.93 2.48
CA LYS A 6 3.10 -14.53 2.35
C LYS A 6 3.25 -13.03 2.19
N ILE A 7 2.28 -12.39 1.54
CA ILE A 7 2.31 -10.96 1.26
C ILE A 7 1.03 -10.31 1.77
N SER A 8 1.17 -9.17 2.45
CA SER A 8 0.04 -8.32 2.82
C SER A 8 0.19 -6.95 2.18
N ALA A 9 -0.78 -6.55 1.36
CA ALA A 9 -0.90 -5.19 0.86
C ALA A 9 -1.96 -4.44 1.67
N LEU A 10 -1.55 -3.36 2.32
CA LEU A 10 -2.44 -2.50 3.11
C LEU A 10 -2.70 -1.20 2.36
N VAL A 11 -3.93 -0.94 1.98
CA VAL A 11 -4.32 0.29 1.28
C VAL A 11 -4.91 1.29 2.27
N CYS A 12 -4.34 2.49 2.33
CA CYS A 12 -4.80 3.52 3.25
C CYS A 12 -6.09 4.17 2.75
N VAL A 13 -7.22 3.91 3.42
CA VAL A 13 -8.55 4.43 3.08
C VAL A 13 -9.06 5.46 4.10
N ASP A 14 -8.13 6.06 4.86
CA ASP A 14 -8.46 7.02 5.91
C ASP A 14 -9.15 8.27 5.34
N SER A 15 -10.38 8.51 5.79
CA SER A 15 -11.23 9.62 5.34
C SER A 15 -10.69 10.99 5.74
N ALA A 16 -9.89 11.10 6.79
CA ALA A 16 -9.28 12.38 7.15
C ALA A 16 -8.04 12.69 6.29
N ARG A 17 -7.55 11.72 5.50
CA ARG A 17 -6.23 11.78 4.85
C ARG A 17 -6.25 11.28 3.41
N CYS A 18 -6.09 9.97 3.20
CA CYS A 18 -5.85 9.40 1.88
C CYS A 18 -7.10 9.34 1.00
N LEU A 19 -8.30 9.25 1.59
CA LEU A 19 -9.53 9.02 0.82
C LEU A 19 -9.78 10.06 -0.28
N TRP A 20 -9.31 11.28 -0.07
CA TRP A 20 -9.45 12.41 -1.00
C TRP A 20 -8.24 12.63 -1.90
N LYS A 21 -7.24 11.74 -1.86
CA LYS A 21 -6.02 11.83 -2.68
C LYS A 21 -6.14 10.86 -3.85
N SER A 22 -5.67 11.28 -5.02
CA SER A 22 -5.62 10.44 -6.21
C SER A 22 -4.20 10.40 -6.77
N THR A 23 -3.85 9.27 -7.39
CA THR A 23 -2.65 9.14 -8.21
C THR A 23 -2.97 8.30 -9.42
N ASN A 24 -2.40 8.62 -10.59
CA ASN A 24 -2.68 7.92 -11.84
C ASN A 24 -4.19 7.79 -12.15
N GLY A 25 -4.98 8.81 -11.78
CA GLY A 25 -6.44 8.82 -11.95
C GLY A 25 -7.23 7.93 -10.97
N LYS A 26 -6.57 7.28 -10.00
CA LYS A 26 -7.18 6.33 -9.05
C LYS A 26 -7.11 6.88 -7.62
N GLY A 27 -8.22 6.79 -6.90
CA GLY A 27 -8.28 6.99 -5.45
C GLY A 27 -7.94 5.71 -4.66
N PRO A 28 -7.87 5.76 -3.32
CA PRO A 28 -7.52 4.58 -2.54
C PRO A 28 -8.54 3.45 -2.63
N LEU A 29 -9.83 3.77 -2.81
CA LEU A 29 -10.86 2.74 -2.97
C LEU A 29 -10.74 2.03 -4.32
N ASP A 30 -10.41 2.76 -5.38
CA ASP A 30 -10.14 2.18 -6.71
C ASP A 30 -8.93 1.25 -6.64
N ILE A 31 -7.83 1.72 -6.01
CA ILE A 31 -6.62 0.92 -5.79
C ILE A 31 -6.92 -0.34 -4.96
N LEU A 32 -7.71 -0.21 -3.89
CA LEU A 32 -8.11 -1.35 -3.05
C LEU A 32 -8.93 -2.37 -3.84
N TRP A 33 -9.89 -1.90 -4.63
CA TRP A 33 -10.74 -2.77 -5.44
C TRP A 33 -9.91 -3.50 -6.49
N GLU A 34 -9.11 -2.77 -7.25
CA GLU A 34 -8.30 -3.35 -8.33
C GLU A 34 -7.33 -4.39 -7.79
N LEU A 35 -6.61 -4.09 -6.70
CA LEU A 35 -5.75 -5.08 -6.04
C LEU A 35 -6.53 -6.32 -5.59
N LYS A 36 -7.73 -6.14 -5.02
CA LYS A 36 -8.56 -7.29 -4.65
C LYS A 36 -8.93 -8.13 -5.87
N GLN A 37 -9.31 -7.52 -6.99
CA GLN A 37 -9.63 -8.27 -8.21
C GLN A 37 -8.43 -9.02 -8.78
N LEU A 38 -7.25 -8.39 -8.76
CA LEU A 38 -6.02 -9.00 -9.29
C LEU A 38 -5.57 -10.21 -8.46
N TYR A 39 -5.76 -10.17 -7.13
CA TYR A 39 -5.27 -11.19 -6.20
C TYR A 39 -6.38 -11.97 -5.46
N ASP A 40 -7.64 -11.92 -5.93
CA ASP A 40 -8.79 -12.54 -5.24
C ASP A 40 -8.63 -14.06 -5.08
N ASN A 41 -7.95 -14.68 -6.04
CA ASN A 41 -7.70 -16.13 -6.08
C ASN A 41 -6.28 -16.50 -5.58
N ASP A 42 -5.49 -15.54 -5.10
CA ASP A 42 -4.14 -15.79 -4.60
C ASP A 42 -4.16 -15.99 -3.08
N ASP A 43 -3.99 -17.23 -2.64
CA ASP A 43 -3.96 -17.61 -1.22
C ASP A 43 -2.75 -17.06 -0.47
N LYS A 44 -1.71 -16.60 -1.19
CA LYS A 44 -0.49 -16.04 -0.62
C LYS A 44 -0.57 -14.53 -0.44
N VAL A 45 -1.55 -13.86 -1.06
CA VAL A 45 -1.67 -12.40 -1.02
C VAL A 45 -2.93 -12.00 -0.26
N THR A 46 -2.79 -11.08 0.69
CA THR A 46 -3.93 -10.50 1.40
C THR A 46 -3.97 -9.00 1.16
N ILE A 47 -5.10 -8.52 0.63
CA ILE A 47 -5.35 -7.11 0.38
C ILE A 47 -6.34 -6.58 1.42
N SER A 48 -5.90 -5.63 2.24
CA SER A 48 -6.71 -5.10 3.35
C SER A 48 -6.72 -3.57 3.38
N PRO A 49 -7.85 -2.94 3.74
CA PRO A 49 -7.86 -1.52 4.05
C PRO A 49 -7.13 -1.25 5.37
N CYS A 50 -6.52 -0.07 5.51
CA CYS A 50 -5.94 0.42 6.76
C CYS A 50 -6.21 1.91 6.96
N ARG A 51 -5.96 2.41 8.18
CA ARG A 51 -5.97 3.84 8.50
C ARG A 51 -4.58 4.47 8.33
N CYS A 52 -4.53 5.80 8.22
CA CYS A 52 -3.27 6.51 8.03
C CYS A 52 -2.45 6.40 9.32
N ILE A 53 -1.18 6.02 9.18
CA ILE A 53 -0.22 5.94 10.29
C ILE A 53 0.92 6.95 10.14
N PHE A 54 0.90 7.76 9.07
CA PHE A 54 2.02 8.64 8.70
C PHE A 54 1.61 10.08 8.33
N GLY A 55 0.41 10.54 8.70
CA GLY A 55 -0.05 11.90 8.38
C GLY A 55 -0.23 12.24 6.88
N CYS A 56 0.10 11.29 6.00
CA CYS A 56 -0.18 11.23 4.57
C CYS A 56 0.12 12.52 3.78
N THR A 57 1.40 12.88 3.68
CA THR A 57 1.95 13.88 2.73
C THR A 57 2.06 13.34 1.30
N TYR A 58 2.02 12.01 1.12
CA TYR A 58 2.32 11.29 -0.13
C TYR A 58 1.21 10.29 -0.51
N GLY A 59 -0.02 10.50 -0.05
CA GLY A 59 -1.15 9.65 -0.39
C GLY A 59 -1.57 9.76 -1.87
N PRO A 60 -2.33 8.78 -2.41
CA PRO A 60 -2.82 7.56 -1.76
C PRO A 60 -1.68 6.58 -1.43
N ARG A 61 -1.79 5.85 -0.30
CA ARG A 61 -0.69 5.03 0.25
C ARG A 61 -1.02 3.54 0.19
N VAL A 62 -0.04 2.73 -0.23
CA VAL A 62 -0.07 1.27 -0.13
C VAL A 62 1.17 0.78 0.60
N ASP A 63 0.98 -0.06 1.62
CA ASP A 63 2.08 -0.72 2.34
C ASP A 63 2.13 -2.18 1.91
N LEU A 64 3.23 -2.61 1.31
CA LEU A 64 3.47 -4.00 0.95
C LEU A 64 4.40 -4.65 1.98
N ILE A 65 3.94 -5.73 2.60
CA ILE A 65 4.67 -6.44 3.64
C ILE A 65 4.90 -7.87 3.16
N ASN A 66 6.16 -8.26 3.02
CA ASN A 66 6.55 -9.64 2.78
C ASN A 66 6.81 -10.32 4.13
N HIS A 67 6.02 -11.32 4.46
CA HIS A 67 6.12 -12.05 5.74
C HIS A 67 7.26 -13.06 5.77
N ASP A 68 7.76 -13.49 4.61
CA ASP A 68 8.92 -14.38 4.49
C ASP A 68 10.21 -13.58 4.74
N THR A 69 10.40 -12.45 4.04
CA THR A 69 11.63 -11.61 4.17
C THR A 69 11.58 -10.58 5.30
N LYS A 70 10.39 -10.33 5.86
CA LYS A 70 10.11 -9.23 6.82
C LYS A 70 10.29 -7.82 6.24
N GLU A 71 10.44 -7.70 4.93
CA GLU A 71 10.55 -6.41 4.27
C GLU A 71 9.20 -5.70 4.18
N LYS A 72 9.24 -4.38 4.37
CA LYS A 72 8.08 -3.50 4.22
C LYS A 72 8.40 -2.39 3.23
N ASN A 73 7.75 -2.44 2.07
CA ASN A 73 7.83 -1.42 1.04
C ASN A 73 6.61 -0.50 1.14
N LEU A 74 6.84 0.81 1.00
CA LEU A 74 5.78 1.79 1.03
C LEU A 74 5.67 2.45 -0.35
N TYR A 75 4.44 2.59 -0.82
CA TYR A 75 4.12 3.21 -2.09
C TYR A 75 3.18 4.39 -1.87
N GLY A 76 3.42 5.47 -2.62
CA GLY A 76 2.67 6.71 -2.55
C GLY A 76 2.48 7.37 -3.91
N SER A 77 1.94 8.58 -3.94
CA SER A 77 1.82 9.36 -5.19
C SER A 77 3.17 9.87 -5.73
N ILE A 78 4.22 9.87 -4.91
CA ILE A 78 5.55 10.37 -5.23
C ILE A 78 6.62 9.43 -4.69
N GLN A 79 7.82 9.49 -5.29
CA GLN A 79 9.02 8.82 -4.78
C GLN A 79 9.86 9.78 -3.93
N GLY A 80 10.41 9.30 -2.82
CA GLY A 80 11.33 10.08 -1.99
C GLY A 80 11.65 9.45 -0.65
N ILE A 81 12.55 10.10 0.09
CA ILE A 81 12.89 9.74 1.48
C ILE A 81 12.25 10.78 2.39
N PHE A 82 11.45 10.32 3.35
CA PHE A 82 10.71 11.17 4.27
C PHE A 82 11.13 10.85 5.71
N GLU A 83 11.30 11.88 6.52
CA GLU A 83 11.53 11.72 7.95
C GLU A 83 10.21 11.67 8.71
N ILE A 84 10.00 10.59 9.46
CA ILE A 84 8.81 10.37 10.29
C ILE A 84 9.26 10.32 11.74
N SER A 85 8.73 11.21 12.57
CA SER A 85 9.24 11.46 13.93
C SER A 85 9.44 10.20 14.80
N VAL A 86 8.58 9.19 14.65
CA VAL A 86 8.64 7.93 15.43
C VAL A 86 9.34 6.77 14.72
N ARG A 87 9.65 6.92 13.42
CA ARG A 87 10.19 5.85 12.57
C ARG A 87 11.52 6.19 11.90
N GLY A 88 11.97 7.43 12.00
CA GLY A 88 13.14 7.93 11.29
C GLY A 88 12.89 8.08 9.80
N LYS A 89 13.94 7.89 8.99
CA LYS A 89 13.87 8.01 7.53
C LYS A 89 13.17 6.82 6.92
N VAL A 90 12.20 7.08 6.05
CA VAL A 90 11.40 6.09 5.37
C VAL A 90 11.39 6.38 3.88
N THR A 91 11.77 5.38 3.09
CA THR A 91 11.69 5.46 1.63
C THR A 91 10.28 5.15 1.16
N ILE A 92 9.72 6.06 0.37
CA ILE A 92 8.45 5.90 -0.32
C ILE A 92 8.75 5.75 -1.81
N ASN A 93 8.24 4.68 -2.41
CA ASN A 93 8.27 4.45 -3.84
C ASN A 93 7.03 5.06 -4.49
N GLN A 94 7.14 5.47 -5.75
CA GLN A 94 5.96 5.89 -6.48
C GLN A 94 5.07 4.68 -6.79
N LEU A 95 3.75 4.83 -6.62
CA LEU A 95 2.77 3.85 -7.04
C LEU A 95 2.86 3.65 -8.55
N PRO A 96 3.07 2.41 -9.03
CA PRO A 96 3.09 2.15 -10.46
C PRO A 96 1.70 2.41 -11.06
N GLN A 97 1.66 2.75 -12.35
CA GLN A 97 0.39 2.86 -13.07
C GLN A 97 -0.34 1.51 -13.17
N ASP A 98 0.44 0.43 -13.36
CA ASP A 98 -0.02 -0.94 -13.37
C ASP A 98 0.22 -1.60 -12.00
N LEU A 99 -0.87 -1.87 -11.27
CA LEU A 99 -0.83 -2.39 -9.92
C LEU A 99 -0.38 -3.86 -9.85
N ASN A 100 -0.38 -4.60 -10.97
CA ASN A 100 0.21 -5.95 -11.02
C ASN A 100 1.70 -5.94 -10.69
N LYS A 101 2.39 -4.83 -10.98
CA LYS A 101 3.83 -4.67 -10.71
C LYS A 101 4.15 -4.43 -9.23
N LEU A 102 3.15 -4.33 -8.36
CA LEU A 102 3.38 -4.17 -6.92
C LEU A 102 3.83 -5.46 -6.26
N ILE A 103 3.31 -6.61 -6.68
CA ILE A 103 3.48 -7.91 -5.99
C ILE A 103 4.24 -8.93 -6.86
N GLY A 104 4.62 -8.54 -8.08
CA GLY A 104 5.39 -9.36 -9.03
C GLY A 104 6.86 -9.54 -8.66
#